data_AF-A0A2J8NIF7-F1
#
_entry.id   AF-A0A2J8NIF7-F1
#
_cell.length_a   1.000
_cell.length_b   1.000
_cell.length_c   1.000
_cell.angle_alpha   90.00
_cell.angle_beta   90.00
_cell.angle_gamma   90.00
#
_symmetry.space_group_name_H-M   'P 1'
#
loop_
_entity.id
_entity.type
_entity.pdbx_description
1 polymer ?
#
loop_
_entity_poly.entity_id
_entity_poly.type
_entity_poly.pdbx_seq_one_letter_code
_entity_poly.pdbx_strand_id
1 'polypeptide(L)'
;EIFSPNDKKSFCSIEGEWNGVMYAKYATGENTVFVDTKKLPIIKKKVRKLEDQNEYESRSLWKDVTFNLKIRDIDAATEAKHRLEERQRAEARERKEKEIQWETRLFHEDGECWVYDEPLLKRLGAAKH
;
A
#
# COMPACT_ATOMS: atom_id res chain seq x y z
N GLU A 1 21.14 -12.56 0.02
CA GLU A 1 22.45 -11.92 0.27
C GLU A 1 22.25 -10.43 0.45
N ILE A 2 22.89 -9.84 1.46
CA ILE A 2 22.89 -8.39 1.74
C ILE A 2 24.32 -7.86 1.55
N PHE A 3 24.44 -6.76 0.81
CA PHE A 3 25.71 -6.16 0.41
C PHE A 3 25.84 -4.74 0.96
N SER A 4 27.05 -4.37 1.35
CA SER A 4 27.37 -2.96 1.63
C SER A 4 27.39 -2.17 0.32
N PRO A 5 27.14 -0.85 0.36
CA PRO A 5 27.32 -0.01 -0.81
C PRO A 5 28.74 -0.18 -1.39
N ASN A 6 28.81 -0.58 -2.65
CA ASN A 6 30.05 -0.84 -3.43
C ASN A 6 30.78 -2.17 -3.18
N ASP A 7 30.31 -3.05 -2.28
CA ASP A 7 30.95 -4.35 -2.05
C ASP A 7 30.33 -5.48 -2.88
N LYS A 8 31.19 -6.33 -3.45
CA LYS A 8 30.78 -7.57 -4.13
C LYS A 8 30.62 -8.76 -3.18
N LYS A 9 31.20 -8.68 -1.98
CA LYS A 9 31.10 -9.71 -0.96
C LYS A 9 29.93 -9.38 -0.04
N SER A 10 29.02 -10.33 0.17
CA SER A 10 27.92 -10.14 1.11
C SER A 10 28.43 -10.19 2.56
N PHE A 11 27.80 -9.39 3.42
CA PHE A 11 28.09 -9.42 4.86
C PHE A 11 27.15 -10.36 5.62
N CYS A 12 26.00 -10.68 5.04
CA CYS A 12 24.97 -11.52 5.63
C CYS A 12 24.04 -12.09 4.55
N SER A 13 23.47 -13.26 4.79
CA SER A 13 22.33 -13.79 4.05
C SER A 13 21.14 -13.98 4.99
N ILE A 14 19.92 -13.76 4.47
CA ILE A 14 18.68 -14.03 5.20
C ILE A 14 18.07 -15.29 4.59
N GLU A 15 17.74 -16.25 5.44
CA GLU A 15 17.10 -17.51 5.05
C GLU A 15 15.92 -17.83 5.98
N GLY A 16 15.08 -18.79 5.58
CA GLY A 16 13.92 -19.22 6.35
C GLY A 16 12.58 -18.82 5.73
N GLU A 17 11.57 -18.62 6.57
CA GLU A 17 10.18 -18.45 6.17
C GLU A 17 9.70 -17.02 6.42
N TRP A 18 9.29 -16.30 5.36
CA TRP A 18 8.78 -14.92 5.47
C TRP A 18 7.50 -14.81 6.32
N ASN A 19 6.76 -15.90 6.49
CA ASN A 19 5.56 -16.03 7.33
C ASN A 19 5.80 -16.83 8.62
N GLY A 20 7.07 -17.09 8.95
CA GLY A 20 7.49 -17.84 10.11
C GLY A 20 8.70 -17.19 10.76
N VAL A 21 9.83 -17.90 10.74
CA VAL A 21 11.09 -17.41 11.29
C VAL A 21 12.09 -17.23 10.16
N MET A 22 12.65 -16.04 10.07
CA MET A 22 13.78 -15.72 9.23
C MET A 22 15.04 -15.62 10.10
N TYR A 23 16.14 -16.13 9.60
CA TYR A 23 17.44 -16.14 10.25
C TYR A 23 18.44 -15.31 9.46
N ALA A 24 19.31 -14.60 10.16
CA ALA A 24 20.45 -13.90 9.59
C ALA A 24 21.70 -14.78 9.78
N LYS A 25 22.30 -15.16 8.65
CA LYS A 25 23.55 -15.91 8.59
C LYS A 25 24.67 -14.95 8.21
N TYR A 26 25.54 -14.66 9.16
CA TYR A 26 26.65 -13.73 8.98
C TYR A 26 27.86 -14.43 8.37
N ALA A 27 28.72 -13.65 7.71
CA ALA A 27 29.99 -14.15 7.18
C ALA A 27 30.94 -14.73 8.25
N THR A 28 30.70 -14.41 9.53
CA THR A 28 31.39 -14.97 10.70
C THR A 28 31.01 -16.43 10.99
N GLY A 29 29.98 -16.96 10.33
CA GLY A 29 29.40 -18.27 10.60
C GLY A 29 28.28 -18.25 11.65
N GLU A 30 28.04 -17.10 12.29
CA GLU A 30 26.94 -16.91 13.23
C GLU A 30 25.58 -17.00 12.51
N ASN A 31 24.62 -17.68 13.12
CA ASN A 31 23.25 -17.80 12.63
C ASN A 31 22.27 -17.45 13.75
N THR A 32 21.57 -16.32 13.62
CA THR A 32 20.66 -15.79 14.64
C THR A 32 19.28 -15.53 14.07
N VAL A 33 18.26 -15.58 14.92
CA VAL A 33 16.91 -15.16 14.53
C VAL A 33 16.93 -13.69 14.13
N PHE A 34 16.58 -13.41 12.87
CA PHE A 34 16.42 -12.06 12.35
C PHE A 34 15.03 -11.53 12.67
N VAL A 35 14.00 -12.29 12.30
CA VAL A 35 12.59 -11.93 12.51
C VAL A 35 11.78 -13.19 12.78
N ASP A 36 10.94 -13.15 13.82
CA ASP A 36 9.92 -14.15 14.08
C ASP A 36 8.54 -13.50 13.95
N THR A 37 7.90 -13.68 12.78
CA THR A 37 6.63 -13.03 12.46
C THR A 37 5.47 -13.56 13.32
N LYS A 38 5.63 -14.71 13.98
CA LYS A 38 4.61 -15.28 14.88
C LYS A 38 4.65 -14.63 16.27
N LYS A 39 5.79 -14.01 16.65
CA LYS A 39 5.95 -13.30 17.93
C LYS A 39 5.77 -11.79 17.82
N LEU A 40 5.97 -11.21 16.64
CA LEU A 40 5.81 -9.76 16.45
C LEU A 40 4.33 -9.33 16.60
N PRO A 41 4.03 -8.31 17.43
CA PRO A 41 2.68 -7.81 17.54
C PRO A 41 2.25 -7.06 16.27
N ILE A 42 1.00 -7.29 15.84
CA ILE A 42 0.42 -6.58 14.70
C ILE A 42 -0.15 -5.25 15.16
N ILE A 43 0.52 -4.15 14.80
CA ILE A 43 0.04 -2.79 15.06
C ILE A 43 -0.86 -2.35 13.91
N LYS A 44 -2.17 -2.31 14.15
CA LYS A 44 -3.16 -1.90 13.12
C LYS A 44 -3.11 -0.38 12.90
N LYS A 45 -3.19 0.03 11.63
CA LYS A 45 -3.38 1.45 11.26
C LYS A 45 -4.70 1.96 11.83
N LYS A 46 -4.68 3.16 12.42
CA LYS A 46 -5.90 3.91 12.76
C LYS A 46 -6.42 4.59 11.50
N VAL A 47 -7.73 4.49 11.26
CA VAL A 47 -8.39 5.06 10.08
C VAL A 47 -9.65 5.77 10.57
N ARG A 48 -10.01 6.88 9.91
CA ARG A 48 -11.27 7.58 10.17
C ARG A 48 -12.48 6.66 10.02
N LYS A 49 -13.59 7.01 10.69
CA LYS A 49 -14.84 6.28 10.55
C LYS A 49 -15.40 6.44 9.13
N LEU A 50 -16.32 5.57 8.72
CA LEU A 50 -16.81 5.56 7.33
C LEU A 50 -17.60 6.84 7.00
N GLU A 51 -18.35 7.36 7.97
CA GLU A 51 -19.09 8.62 7.87
C GLU A 51 -18.18 9.85 7.69
N ASP A 52 -16.91 9.75 8.08
CA ASP A 52 -15.90 10.82 7.98
C ASP A 52 -14.93 10.60 6.80
N GLN A 53 -15.19 9.61 5.94
CA GLN A 53 -14.37 9.31 4.76
C GLN A 53 -15.02 9.86 3.49
N ASN A 54 -14.18 10.40 2.60
CA ASN A 54 -14.64 10.82 1.28
C ASN A 54 -15.08 9.61 0.44
N GLU A 55 -15.89 9.87 -0.58
CA GLU A 55 -16.47 8.84 -1.44
C GLU A 55 -15.43 7.90 -2.08
N TYR A 56 -14.30 8.46 -2.54
CA TYR A 56 -13.23 7.71 -3.18
C TYR A 56 -12.15 7.16 -2.21
N GLU A 57 -12.33 7.32 -0.90
CA GLU A 57 -11.46 6.64 0.06
C GLU A 57 -11.79 5.15 0.11
N SER A 58 -10.76 4.30 0.15
CA SER A 58 -10.90 2.87 -0.17
C SER A 58 -11.96 2.14 0.65
N ARG A 59 -12.12 2.42 1.96
CA ARG A 59 -13.14 1.72 2.76
C ARG A 59 -14.55 2.21 2.44
N SER A 60 -14.72 3.48 2.10
CA SER A 60 -16.01 4.04 1.68
C SER A 60 -16.39 3.52 0.28
N LEU A 61 -15.45 3.62 -0.66
CA LEU A 61 -15.63 3.21 -2.05
C LEU A 61 -15.99 1.71 -2.17
N TRP A 62 -15.30 0.85 -1.41
CA TRP A 62 -15.48 -0.61 -1.47
C TRP A 62 -16.42 -1.17 -0.38
N LYS A 63 -17.20 -0.31 0.31
CA LYS A 63 -17.99 -0.71 1.49
C LYS A 63 -18.96 -1.86 1.18
N ASP A 64 -19.70 -1.79 0.07
CA ASP A 64 -20.76 -2.76 -0.24
C ASP A 64 -20.16 -4.10 -0.66
N VAL A 65 -19.08 -4.07 -1.46
CA VAL A 65 -18.33 -5.27 -1.85
C VAL A 65 -17.79 -5.98 -0.62
N THR A 66 -17.10 -5.25 0.26
CA THR A 66 -16.47 -5.83 1.46
C THR A 66 -17.50 -6.29 2.50
N PHE A 67 -18.64 -5.62 2.62
CA PHE A 67 -19.75 -6.06 3.44
C PHE A 67 -20.34 -7.39 2.94
N ASN A 68 -20.65 -7.49 1.64
CA ASN A 68 -21.22 -8.70 1.05
C ASN A 68 -20.24 -9.88 1.11
N LEU A 69 -18.95 -9.65 0.87
CA LEU A 69 -17.90 -10.67 1.07
C LEU A 69 -17.85 -11.16 2.52
N LYS A 70 -18.00 -10.26 3.49
CA LYS A 70 -17.97 -10.61 4.93
C LYS A 70 -19.14 -11.51 5.33
N ILE A 71 -20.33 -11.29 4.76
CA ILE A 71 -21.51 -12.14 4.99
C ILE A 71 -21.57 -13.34 4.02
N ARG A 72 -20.55 -13.49 3.15
CA ARG A 72 -20.41 -14.58 2.17
C ARG A 72 -21.51 -14.58 1.09
N ASP A 73 -22.11 -13.42 0.83
CA ASP A 73 -23.02 -13.20 -0.29
C ASP A 73 -22.21 -12.83 -1.54
N ILE A 74 -21.87 -13.84 -2.33
CA ILE A 74 -20.98 -13.68 -3.50
C ILE A 74 -21.68 -12.98 -4.65
N ASP A 75 -22.98 -13.22 -4.83
CA ASP A 75 -23.77 -12.62 -5.90
C ASP A 75 -23.90 -11.11 -5.65
N ALA A 76 -24.27 -10.71 -4.43
CA ALA A 76 -24.36 -9.30 -4.07
C ALA A 76 -22.98 -8.60 -4.10
N ALA A 77 -21.89 -9.30 -3.73
CA ALA A 77 -20.54 -8.75 -3.82
C ALA A 77 -20.12 -8.50 -5.29
N THR A 78 -20.44 -9.45 -6.17
CA THR A 78 -20.13 -9.36 -7.61
C THR A 78 -20.91 -8.23 -8.27
N GLU A 79 -22.21 -8.11 -7.96
CA GLU A 79 -23.07 -7.03 -8.45
C GLU A 79 -22.58 -5.65 -7.97
N ALA A 80 -22.22 -5.53 -6.68
CA ALA A 80 -21.64 -4.30 -6.15
C ALA A 80 -20.30 -3.92 -6.80
N LYS A 81 -19.43 -4.92 -7.03
CA LYS A 81 -18.16 -4.73 -7.74
C LYS A 81 -18.40 -4.27 -9.17
N HIS A 82 -19.31 -4.93 -9.88
CA HIS A 82 -19.61 -4.61 -11.28
C HIS A 82 -20.12 -3.18 -11.44
N ARG A 83 -21.08 -2.75 -10.60
CA ARG A 83 -21.59 -1.37 -10.59
C ARG A 83 -20.50 -0.33 -10.32
N LEU A 84 -19.59 -0.60 -9.37
CA LEU A 84 -18.47 0.30 -9.07
C LEU A 84 -17.51 0.43 -10.25
N GLU A 85 -17.13 -0.70 -10.86
CA GLU A 85 -16.20 -0.71 -11.99
C GLU A 85 -16.81 -0.10 -13.26
N GLU A 86 -18.10 -0.35 -13.52
CA GLU A 86 -18.79 0.25 -14.66
C GLU A 86 -18.93 1.77 -14.50
N ARG A 87 -19.20 2.26 -13.28
CA ARG A 87 -19.17 3.69 -13.00
C ARG A 87 -17.81 4.31 -13.32
N GLN A 88 -16.71 3.72 -12.84
CA GLN A 88 -15.37 4.23 -13.15
C GLN A 88 -15.03 4.15 -14.65
N ARG A 89 -15.48 3.10 -15.34
CA ARG A 89 -15.33 2.96 -16.80
C ARG A 89 -16.11 4.03 -17.56
N ALA A 90 -17.32 4.37 -17.11
CA ALA A 90 -18.12 5.45 -17.69
C ALA A 90 -17.45 6.80 -17.47
N GLU A 91 -16.99 7.11 -16.25
CA GLU A 91 -16.27 8.36 -15.97
C GLU A 91 -14.96 8.47 -16.77
N ALA A 92 -14.22 7.36 -16.96
CA ALA A 92 -13.02 7.35 -17.79
C ALA A 92 -13.33 7.60 -19.27
N ARG A 93 -14.43 7.03 -19.79
CA ARG A 93 -14.92 7.32 -21.14
C ARG A 93 -15.29 8.79 -21.31
N GLU A 94 -16.03 9.34 -20.35
CA GLU A 94 -16.42 10.75 -20.35
C GLU A 94 -15.21 11.69 -20.33
N ARG A 95 -14.20 11.41 -19.49
CA ARG A 95 -12.94 12.18 -19.47
C ARG A 95 -12.26 12.15 -20.84
N LYS A 96 -12.17 10.97 -21.46
CA LYS A 96 -11.57 10.81 -22.79
C LYS A 96 -12.34 11.58 -23.87
N GLU A 97 -13.67 11.49 -23.87
CA GLU A 97 -14.54 12.19 -24.82
C GLU A 97 -14.44 13.72 -24.68
N LYS A 98 -14.21 14.20 -23.48
CA LYS A 98 -14.00 15.63 -23.18
C LYS A 98 -12.54 16.08 -23.30
N GLU A 99 -11.62 15.18 -23.70
CA GLU A 99 -10.18 15.42 -23.75
C GLU A 99 -9.57 15.92 -22.42
N ILE A 100 -10.19 15.53 -21.30
CA ILE A 100 -9.73 15.86 -19.95
C ILE A 100 -8.70 14.83 -19.52
N GLN A 101 -7.49 15.29 -19.19
CA GLN A 101 -6.45 14.44 -18.61
C GLN A 101 -6.80 14.05 -17.19
N TRP A 102 -6.39 12.83 -16.80
CA TRP A 102 -6.53 12.39 -15.42
C TRP A 102 -5.45 13.05 -14.55
N GLU A 103 -5.88 13.72 -13.48
CA GLU A 103 -4.97 14.34 -12.51
C GLU A 103 -5.02 13.58 -11.17
N THR A 104 -3.85 13.22 -10.67
CA THR A 104 -3.66 12.63 -9.35
C THR A 104 -3.78 13.70 -8.27
N ARG A 105 -4.40 13.34 -7.13
CA ARG A 105 -4.73 14.32 -6.06
C ARG A 105 -3.61 14.59 -5.06
N LEU A 106 -2.64 13.69 -4.96
CA LEU A 106 -1.68 13.63 -3.84
C LEU A 106 -0.24 13.37 -4.29
N PHE A 107 -0.04 13.05 -5.56
CA PHE A 107 1.25 12.69 -6.13
C PHE A 107 1.36 13.35 -7.49
N HIS A 108 2.59 13.62 -7.93
CA HIS A 108 2.90 14.03 -9.30
C HIS A 108 4.05 13.19 -9.86
N GLU A 109 4.16 13.15 -11.18
CA GLU A 109 5.29 12.53 -11.88
C GLU A 109 6.51 13.45 -11.82
N ASP A 110 7.66 12.87 -11.48
CA ASP A 110 8.98 13.49 -11.54
C ASP A 110 9.92 12.53 -12.30
N GLY A 111 10.07 12.76 -13.60
CA GLY A 111 10.76 11.85 -14.51
C GLY A 111 10.07 10.48 -14.58
N GLU A 112 10.76 9.43 -14.13
CA GLU A 112 10.22 8.06 -14.06
C GLU A 112 9.66 7.69 -12.68
N CYS A 113 9.60 8.64 -11.75
CA CYS A 113 9.19 8.43 -10.35
C CYS A 113 7.89 9.17 -10.01
N TRP A 114 7.16 8.66 -9.02
CA TRP A 114 6.01 9.36 -8.43
C TRP A 114 6.40 9.95 -7.08
N VAL A 115 6.19 11.26 -6.93
CA VAL A 115 6.55 11.99 -5.70
C VAL A 115 5.28 12.41 -4.98
N TYR A 116 5.22 12.15 -3.67
CA TYR A 116 4.13 12.64 -2.81
C TYR A 116 4.26 14.15 -2.64
N ASP A 117 3.16 14.90 -2.79
CA ASP A 117 3.19 16.37 -2.81
C ASP A 117 3.58 17.00 -1.46
N GLU A 118 3.27 16.30 -0.36
CA GLU A 118 3.47 16.76 1.03
C GLU A 118 4.37 15.82 1.87
N PRO A 119 5.62 15.55 1.41
CA PRO A 119 6.50 14.61 2.09
C PRO A 119 6.79 15.08 3.51
N LEU A 120 7.11 14.13 4.40
CA LEU A 120 7.34 14.44 5.82
C LEU A 120 8.41 15.51 6.00
N LEU A 121 9.49 15.47 5.20
CA LEU A 121 10.55 16.47 5.19
C LEU A 121 10.02 17.91 4.97
N LYS A 122 9.09 18.10 4.04
CA LYS A 122 8.45 19.39 3.75
C LYS A 122 7.57 19.85 4.92
N ARG A 123 6.78 18.93 5.49
CA ARG A 123 5.91 19.21 6.65
C ARG A 123 6.69 19.59 7.90
N LEU A 124 7.85 18.99 8.12
CA LEU A 124 8.74 19.33 9.24
C LEU A 124 9.50 20.65 9.02
N GLY A 125 9.81 21.00 7.76
CA GLY A 125 10.41 22.29 7.42
C GLY A 125 9.46 23.47 7.60
N ALA A 126 8.18 23.29 7.29
CA ALA A 126 7.15 24.32 7.43
C ALA A 126 6.79 24.67 8.89
N ALA A 127 7.07 23.76 9.84
CA ALA A 127 6.78 23.96 11.27
C ALA A 127 7.83 24.82 12.02
N LYS A 128 8.86 25.32 11.32
CA LYS A 128 9.97 26.11 11.92
C LYS A 128 9.84 27.63 11.76
N HIS A 129 8.69 28.15 11.35
CA HIS A 129 8.43 29.59 11.23
C HIS A 129 7.14 30.00 11.91
#